data_AF-A0A0K0DB81-F1
#
_entry.id   AF-A0A0K0DB81-F1
#
_cell.length_a   1.000
_cell.length_b   1.000
_cell.length_c   1.000
_cell.angle_alpha   90.00
_cell.angle_beta   90.00
_cell.angle_gamma   90.00
#
_symmetry.space_group_name_H-M   'P 1'
#
loop_
_entity.id
_entity.type
_entity.pdbx_description
1 polymer ?
#
loop_
_entity_poly.entity_id
_entity_poly.type
_entity_poly.pdbx_seq_one_letter_code
_entity_poly.pdbx_strand_id
1 'polypeptide(L)'
;MLNFYSIQTLLIVIFLPQARSDDNAEFLFANAKICGDPFSDPVWIPTLDMCNIECDKDTEYCVENEDLKQECKKMPDECQQLLLEKRMLKEFFEER
;
A
#
# COMPACT_ATOMS: atom_id res chain seq x y z
N MET A 1 32.48 -37.35 -0.45
CA MET A 1 32.12 -36.16 0.33
C MET A 1 31.32 -35.24 -0.59
N LEU A 2 30.01 -35.41 -0.62
CA LEU A 2 29.12 -34.56 -1.42
C LEU A 2 28.89 -33.26 -0.64
N ASN A 3 29.08 -32.15 -1.35
CA ASN A 3 29.15 -30.79 -0.86
C ASN A 3 27.99 -30.40 0.07
N PHE A 4 28.26 -30.32 1.38
CA PHE A 4 27.39 -29.71 2.40
C PHE A 4 27.04 -28.23 2.09
N TYR A 5 27.85 -27.57 1.26
CA TYR A 5 27.68 -26.16 0.89
C TYR A 5 26.44 -25.88 0.03
N SER A 6 25.87 -26.88 -0.66
CA SER A 6 24.72 -26.66 -1.56
C SER A 6 23.37 -26.61 -0.84
N ILE A 7 23.29 -27.08 0.40
CA ILE A 7 22.04 -27.09 1.19
C ILE A 7 21.87 -25.76 1.96
N GLN A 8 22.97 -25.15 2.42
CA GLN A 8 22.92 -23.86 3.13
C GLN A 8 22.46 -22.70 2.23
N THR A 9 22.80 -22.70 0.94
CA THR A 9 22.37 -21.66 0.01
C THR A 9 20.89 -21.75 -0.36
N LEU A 10 20.26 -22.93 -0.25
CA LEU A 10 18.84 -23.11 -0.56
C LEU A 10 17.92 -22.57 0.54
N LEU A 11 18.35 -22.59 1.81
CA LEU A 11 17.53 -22.19 2.96
C LEU A 11 17.37 -20.66 3.11
N ILE A 12 18.29 -19.87 2.56
CA ILE A 12 18.28 -18.40 2.70
C ILE A 12 17.17 -17.75 1.85
N VAL A 13 16.74 -18.40 0.76
CA VAL A 13 15.74 -17.85 -0.17
C VAL A 13 14.31 -17.89 0.40
N ILE A 14 14.05 -18.68 1.44
CA ILE A 14 12.69 -18.92 1.98
C ILE A 14 12.24 -17.81 2.96
N PHE A 15 13.16 -16.99 3.47
CA PHE A 15 12.88 -15.97 4.48
C PHE A 15 12.95 -14.52 3.97
N LEU A 16 12.63 -14.27 2.70
CA LEU A 16 12.27 -12.90 2.31
C LEU A 16 10.84 -12.65 2.81
N PRO A 17 10.62 -11.81 3.85
CA PRO A 17 9.28 -11.33 4.11
C PRO A 17 8.83 -10.58 2.87
N GLN A 18 7.79 -11.10 2.22
CA GLN A 18 7.10 -10.38 1.18
C GLN A 18 6.49 -9.16 1.88
N ALA A 19 7.13 -7.99 1.75
CA ALA A 19 6.61 -6.74 2.26
C ALA A 19 5.31 -6.47 1.49
N ARG A 20 4.20 -6.96 2.06
CA ARG A 20 2.87 -6.63 1.58
C ARG A 20 2.68 -5.17 1.93
N SER A 21 2.90 -4.31 0.95
CA SER A 21 2.35 -2.97 0.93
C SER A 21 0.84 -3.15 1.09
N ASP A 22 0.30 -2.98 2.31
CA ASP A 22 -1.14 -2.72 2.43
C ASP A 22 -1.35 -1.28 1.98
N ASP A 23 -1.47 -1.08 0.67
CA ASP A 23 -1.91 0.19 0.12
C ASP A 23 -3.44 0.30 0.19
N ASN A 24 -3.95 1.52 0.05
CA ASN A 24 -5.40 1.78 -0.01
C ASN A 24 -5.88 2.08 -1.44
N ALA A 25 -5.09 1.83 -2.47
CA ALA A 25 -5.38 2.22 -3.85
C ALA A 25 -6.72 1.65 -4.32
N GLU A 26 -7.00 0.36 -4.08
CA GLU A 26 -8.31 -0.23 -4.42
C GLU A 26 -9.46 0.53 -3.74
N PHE A 27 -9.30 0.86 -2.46
CA PHE A 27 -10.31 1.61 -1.72
C PHE A 27 -10.48 3.04 -2.27
N LEU A 28 -9.37 3.72 -2.58
CA LEU A 28 -9.37 5.08 -3.11
C LEU A 28 -10.07 5.13 -4.47
N PHE A 29 -9.79 4.20 -5.38
CA PHE A 29 -10.47 4.15 -6.68
C PHE A 29 -11.95 3.83 -6.56
N ALA A 30 -12.32 2.87 -5.70
CA ALA A 30 -13.73 2.54 -5.47
C ALA A 30 -14.53 3.72 -4.89
N ASN A 31 -13.85 4.64 -4.18
CA ASN A 31 -14.45 5.77 -3.50
C ASN A 31 -13.96 7.13 -4.02
N ALA A 32 -13.51 7.22 -5.28
CA ALA A 32 -12.94 8.44 -5.88
C ALA A 32 -13.86 9.68 -5.77
N LYS A 33 -15.18 9.47 -5.67
CA LYS A 33 -16.14 10.57 -5.44
C LYS A 33 -15.97 11.26 -4.08
N ILE A 34 -15.56 10.51 -3.05
CA ILE A 34 -15.37 10.98 -1.67
C ILE A 34 -13.88 11.27 -1.41
N CYS A 35 -13.01 10.38 -1.88
CA CYS A 35 -11.57 10.47 -1.70
C CYS A 35 -10.87 11.43 -2.66
N GLY A 36 -11.59 11.93 -3.68
CA GLY A 36 -11.02 12.62 -4.82
C GLY A 36 -10.53 11.64 -5.88
N ASP A 37 -10.58 12.06 -7.15
CA ASP A 37 -10.03 11.26 -8.24
C ASP A 37 -8.49 11.28 -8.16
N PRO A 38 -7.83 10.15 -7.89
CA PRO A 38 -6.39 10.09 -7.76
C PRO A 38 -5.63 10.44 -9.06
N PHE A 39 -6.33 10.45 -10.21
CA PHE A 39 -5.79 10.84 -11.51
C PHE A 39 -6.20 12.25 -11.95
N SER A 40 -6.86 13.02 -11.09
CA SER A 40 -7.26 14.41 -11.40
C SER A 40 -6.07 15.37 -11.52
N ASP A 41 -4.95 15.02 -10.90
CA ASP A 41 -3.72 15.81 -10.93
C ASP A 41 -2.75 15.19 -11.96
N PRO A 42 -2.47 15.86 -13.10
CA PRO A 42 -1.64 15.30 -14.16
C PRO A 42 -0.16 15.16 -13.75
N VAL A 43 0.26 15.79 -12.66
CA VAL A 43 1.65 15.72 -12.17
C VAL A 43 1.88 14.48 -11.32
N TRP A 44 0.83 13.93 -10.70
CA TRP A 44 0.96 12.93 -9.64
C TRP A 44 0.17 11.66 -9.96
N ILE A 45 0.87 10.53 -10.00
CA ILE A 45 0.29 9.22 -10.30
C ILE A 45 0.30 8.35 -9.04
N PRO A 46 -0.82 7.72 -8.64
CA PRO A 46 -0.85 6.79 -7.51
C PRO A 46 0.08 5.59 -7.73
N THR A 47 0.90 5.27 -6.73
CA THR A 47 1.96 4.24 -6.84
C THR A 47 1.47 2.84 -6.49
N LEU A 48 0.40 2.33 -7.12
CA LEU A 48 -0.24 1.01 -6.89
C LEU A 48 0.70 -0.09 -6.32
N ASP A 49 0.71 -0.29 -5.00
CA ASP A 49 1.57 -1.23 -4.25
C ASP A 49 3.10 -1.10 -4.45
N MET A 50 3.53 0.02 -5.02
CA MET A 50 4.92 0.39 -5.33
C MET A 50 5.41 1.61 -4.53
N CYS A 51 4.81 1.86 -3.37
CA CYS A 51 5.32 2.89 -2.48
C CYS A 51 6.60 2.41 -1.78
N ASN A 52 7.70 3.11 -2.02
CA ASN A 52 9.01 2.86 -1.42
C ASN A 52 9.28 3.76 -0.20
N ILE A 53 8.39 4.72 0.06
CA ILE A 53 8.36 5.55 1.26
C ILE A 53 7.26 5.08 2.21
N GLU A 54 7.34 5.46 3.48
CA GLU A 54 6.32 5.14 4.47
C GLU A 54 5.30 6.28 4.53
N CYS A 55 4.05 5.99 4.16
CA CYS A 55 2.91 6.89 4.34
C CYS A 55 1.96 6.34 5.41
N ASP A 56 1.27 7.22 6.12
CA ASP A 56 0.24 6.80 7.07
C ASP A 56 -0.91 6.12 6.33
N LYS A 57 -1.06 4.81 6.53
CA LYS A 57 -2.09 4.01 5.86
C LYS A 57 -3.51 4.40 6.27
N ASP A 58 -3.75 5.15 7.33
CA ASP A 58 -5.10 5.57 7.72
C ASP A 58 -5.46 6.95 7.15
N THR A 59 -4.45 7.76 6.85
CA THR A 59 -4.68 9.18 6.54
C THR A 59 -4.07 9.65 5.22
N GLU A 60 -3.17 8.87 4.61
CA GLU A 60 -2.41 9.24 3.42
C GLU A 60 -2.42 8.16 2.33
N TYR A 61 -2.02 8.58 1.12
CA TYR A 61 -1.78 7.72 -0.02
C TYR A 61 -0.55 8.17 -0.79
N CYS A 62 0.11 7.22 -1.43
CA CYS A 62 1.40 7.44 -2.07
C CYS A 62 1.22 7.76 -3.56
N VAL A 63 1.91 8.81 -4.00
CA VAL A 63 1.93 9.26 -5.39
C VAL A 63 3.36 9.46 -5.86
N GLU A 64 3.58 9.38 -7.17
CA GLU A 64 4.86 9.61 -7.83
C GLU A 64 4.70 10.64 -8.94
N ASN A 65 5.70 11.50 -9.09
CA ASN A 65 5.73 12.50 -10.15
C ASN A 65 6.61 12.07 -11.34
N GLU A 66 6.67 12.92 -12.38
CA GLU A 66 7.47 12.68 -13.58
C GLU A 66 8.99 12.57 -13.33
N ASP A 67 9.48 13.08 -12.20
CA ASP A 67 10.88 12.96 -11.76
C ASP A 67 11.16 11.64 -11.00
N LEU A 68 10.18 10.72 -10.92
CA LEU A 68 10.22 9.50 -10.12
C LEU A 68 10.38 9.76 -8.62
N LYS A 69 9.88 10.89 -8.13
CA LYS A 69 9.87 11.23 -6.70
C LYS A 69 8.52 10.87 -6.11
N GLN A 70 8.56 10.11 -5.02
CA GLN A 70 7.36 9.71 -4.28
C GLN A 70 7.05 10.70 -3.17
N GLU A 71 5.76 10.92 -2.93
CA GLU A 71 5.25 11.78 -1.86
C GLU A 71 3.97 11.19 -1.25
N CYS A 72 3.77 11.41 0.05
CA CYS A 72 2.54 11.08 0.74
C CYS A 72 1.54 12.24 0.63
N LYS A 73 0.39 11.98 0.01
CA LYS A 73 -0.72 12.94 -0.07
C LYS A 73 -1.77 12.56 0.97
N LYS A 74 -2.28 13.56 1.69
CA LYS A 74 -3.34 13.38 2.68
C LYS A 74 -4.69 13.14 2.00
N MET A 75 -5.44 12.16 2.49
CA MET A 75 -6.83 11.90 2.08
C MET A 75 -7.77 12.96 2.66
N PRO A 76 -8.89 13.28 1.99
CA PRO A 76 -9.96 14.07 2.59
C PRO A 76 -10.48 13.42 3.89
N ASP A 77 -10.86 14.21 4.88
CA ASP A 77 -11.29 13.69 6.20
C ASP A 77 -12.49 12.73 6.09
N GLU A 78 -13.43 12.98 5.18
CA GLU A 78 -14.55 12.07 4.90
C GLU A 78 -14.09 10.71 4.35
N CYS A 79 -13.04 10.70 3.54
CA CYS A 79 -12.44 9.48 3.03
C CYS A 79 -11.71 8.69 4.13
N GLN A 80 -11.00 9.39 5.02
CA GLN A 80 -10.33 8.78 6.17
C GLN A 80 -11.36 8.07 7.08
N GLN A 81 -12.49 8.73 7.37
CA GLN A 81 -13.57 8.14 8.17
C GLN A 81 -14.14 6.88 7.52
N LEU A 82 -14.41 6.93 6.21
CA LEU A 82 -14.93 5.77 5.48
C LEU A 82 -13.94 4.60 5.47
N LEU A 83 -12.63 4.87 5.38
CA LEU A 83 -11.59 3.84 5.44
C LEU A 83 -11.54 3.17 6.81
N LEU A 84 -11.61 3.96 7.89
CA LEU A 84 -11.67 3.45 9.26
C LEU A 84 -12.87 2.54 9.48
N GLU A 85 -14.06 2.95 9.01
CA GLU A 85 -15.27 2.12 9.06
C GLU A 85 -15.09 0.78 8.33
N LYS A 86 -14.52 0.80 7.11
CA LYS A 86 -14.21 -0.41 6.36
C LYS A 86 -13.27 -1.35 7.11
N ARG A 87 -12.22 -0.80 7.76
CA ARG A 87 -11.22 -1.59 8.50
C ARG A 87 -11.83 -2.25 9.74
N MET A 88 -12.58 -1.49 10.54
CA MET A 88 -13.28 -2.05 11.70
C MET A 88 -14.24 -3.17 11.31
N LEU A 89 -14.98 -3.02 10.20
CA LEU A 89 -15.85 -4.07 9.69
C LEU A 89 -15.04 -5.31 9.27
N LYS A 90 -13.93 -5.13 8.56
CA LYS A 90 -13.08 -6.24 8.12
C LYS A 90 -12.53 -7.04 9.31
N GLU A 91 -11.98 -6.35 10.32
CA GLU A 91 -11.49 -6.98 11.55
C GLU A 91 -12.60 -7.78 12.25
N PHE A 92 -13.80 -7.21 12.37
CA PHE A 92 -14.94 -7.89 12.98
C PHE A 92 -15.38 -9.17 12.22
N PHE A 93 -15.21 -9.22 10.90
CA PHE A 93 -15.55 -10.40 10.10
C PHE A 93 -14.41 -11.42 9.99
N GLU A 94 -13.14 -11.01 10.09
CA GLU A 94 -11.98 -11.91 10.04
C GLU A 94 -11.72 -12.62 11.38
N GLU A 95 -12.23 -12.10 12.50
CA GLU A 95 -12.17 -12.75 13.82
C GLU A 95 -13.26 -13.82 14.07
N ARG A 96 -14.17 -14.07 13.12
CA ARG A 96 -15.21 -15.12 13.21
C ARG A 96 -14.98 -16.27 12.24
#